data_AF-A0A7G9QHB8-F1
#
_entry.id   AF-A0A7G9QHB8-F1
#
_cell.length_a   1.000
_cell.length_b   1.000
_cell.length_c   1.000
_cell.angle_alpha   90.00
_cell.angle_beta   90.00
_cell.angle_gamma   90.00
#
_symmetry.space_group_name_H-M   'P 1'
#
loop_
_entity.id
_entity.type
_entity.pdbx_description
1 polymer ?
#
loop_
_entity_poly.entity_id
_entity_poly.type
_entity_poly.pdbx_seq_one_letter_code
_entity_poly.pdbx_strand_id
1 'polypeptide(L)'
;MIPEIFKQDIGLDIRVFGFDVNVNYVYNWPSKRNDEKEPTVVHLEFRSDSNIISSTGYRSHFLFSAFLKDCGYASIEELAVSLGEHLARENGYSPPQPEQQLSLF
;
A
#
# COMPACT_ATOMS: atom_id res chain seq x y z
N MET A 1 10.66 18.41 -2.71
CA MET A 1 10.99 17.90 -1.35
C MET A 1 9.96 16.85 -1.02
N ILE A 2 10.32 15.70 -0.43
CA ILE A 2 9.33 14.69 -0.03
C ILE A 2 8.48 15.25 1.12
N PRO A 3 7.14 15.14 1.09
CA PRO A 3 6.28 15.58 2.20
C PRO A 3 6.58 14.82 3.50
N GLU A 4 6.56 15.53 4.63
CA GLU A 4 6.88 14.95 5.95
C GLU A 4 5.97 13.78 6.34
N ILE A 5 4.71 13.78 5.88
CA ILE A 5 3.75 12.70 6.13
C ILE A 5 4.24 11.33 5.63
N PHE A 6 5.15 11.30 4.65
CA PHE A 6 5.71 10.06 4.10
C PHE A 6 7.07 9.69 4.71
N LYS A 7 7.66 10.54 5.56
CA LYS A 7 9.00 10.33 6.14
C LYS A 7 8.95 9.62 7.48
N GLN A 8 8.21 8.52 7.55
CA GLN A 8 8.02 7.76 8.77
C GLN A 8 7.88 6.28 8.47
N ASP A 9 8.13 5.45 9.47
CA ASP A 9 7.83 4.03 9.42
C ASP A 9 6.54 3.79 10.21
N ILE A 10 5.59 3.09 9.63
CA ILE A 10 4.26 2.90 10.23
C ILE A 10 3.66 1.55 9.83
N GLY A 11 2.99 0.90 10.79
CA GLY A 11 2.09 -0.22 10.55
C GLY A 11 0.65 0.27 10.42
N LEU A 12 -0.06 -0.20 9.40
CA LEU A 12 -1.42 0.21 9.07
C LEU A 12 -2.31 -1.01 8.88
N ASP A 13 -3.55 -0.93 9.38
CA ASP A 13 -4.61 -1.88 9.03
C ASP A 13 -5.55 -1.18 8.04
N ILE A 14 -5.60 -1.68 6.81
CA ILE A 14 -6.39 -1.10 5.72
C ILE A 14 -7.42 -2.10 5.21
N ARG A 15 -8.38 -1.60 4.42
CA ARG A 15 -9.33 -2.45 3.69
C ARG A 15 -9.10 -2.35 2.19
N VAL A 16 -8.90 -3.50 1.56
CA VAL A 16 -8.80 -3.62 0.10
C VAL A 16 -10.01 -4.42 -0.37
N PHE A 17 -10.92 -3.76 -1.09
CA PHE A 17 -12.19 -4.35 -1.54
C PHE A 17 -12.97 -5.10 -0.45
N GLY A 18 -12.92 -4.59 0.79
CA GLY A 18 -13.61 -5.19 1.94
C GLY A 18 -12.84 -6.27 2.68
N PHE A 19 -11.63 -6.62 2.25
CA PHE A 19 -10.75 -7.54 2.96
C PHE A 19 -9.76 -6.77 3.82
N ASP A 20 -9.57 -7.21 5.06
CA ASP A 20 -8.59 -6.61 5.97
C ASP A 20 -7.17 -6.99 5.56
N VAL A 21 -6.30 -5.99 5.43
CA VAL A 21 -4.90 -6.13 5.02
C VAL A 21 -4.02 -5.31 5.95
N ASN A 22 -3.04 -5.95 6.56
CA ASN A 22 -2.02 -5.28 7.36
C ASN A 22 -0.85 -4.86 6.46
N VAL A 23 -0.39 -3.62 6.61
CA VAL A 23 0.66 -3.02 5.78
C VAL A 23 1.75 -2.44 6.67
N ASN A 24 2.98 -2.91 6.49
CA ASN A 24 4.16 -2.26 7.07
C ASN A 24 4.80 -1.36 6.01
N TYR A 25 4.81 -0.06 6.29
CA TYR A 25 5.46 0.96 5.46
C TYR A 25 6.81 1.35 6.07
N VAL A 26 7.87 1.31 5.27
CA VAL A 26 9.22 1.72 5.66
C VAL A 26 9.78 2.72 4.66
N TYR A 27 10.02 3.96 5.10
CA TYR A 27 10.46 5.05 4.23
C TYR A 27 11.91 4.91 3.77
N ASN A 28 12.80 4.45 4.66
CA ASN A 28 14.23 4.31 4.40
C ASN A 28 14.65 2.84 4.32
N TRP A 29 14.27 2.15 3.24
CA TRP A 29 14.68 0.77 3.03
C TRP A 29 15.91 0.66 2.13
N PRO A 30 16.97 -0.10 2.51
CA PRO A 30 17.14 -0.78 3.79
C PRO A 30 17.54 0.19 4.92
N SER A 31 17.04 -0.06 6.13
CA SER A 31 17.22 0.80 7.32
C SER A 31 18.67 0.93 7.83
N LYS A 32 19.61 0.19 7.23
CA LYS A 32 21.04 0.21 7.57
C LYS A 32 21.80 1.37 6.92
N ARG A 33 21.15 2.15 6.05
CA ARG A 33 21.78 3.32 5.43
C ARG A 33 21.87 4.45 6.44
N ASN A 34 23.10 4.68 6.92
CA ASN A 34 23.44 5.73 7.87
C ASN A 34 24.12 6.92 7.19
N ASP A 35 24.03 7.02 5.86
CA ASP A 35 24.36 8.24 5.13
C ASP A 35 23.18 9.21 5.27
N GLU A 36 23.40 10.47 5.66
CA GLU A 36 22.37 11.53 5.81
C GLU A 36 21.65 11.89 4.50
N LYS A 37 21.69 11.00 3.50
CA LYS A 37 21.08 11.17 2.18
C LYS A 37 19.61 10.77 2.25
N GLU A 38 18.80 11.41 1.41
CA GLU A 38 17.41 10.98 1.20
C GLU A 38 17.39 9.48 0.80
N PRO A 39 16.48 8.67 1.37
CA PRO A 39 16.37 7.27 0.99
C PRO A 39 16.07 7.18 -0.49
N THR A 40 16.57 6.13 -1.13
CA THR A 40 16.29 5.89 -2.56
C THR A 40 15.01 5.08 -2.75
N VAL A 41 14.64 4.28 -1.75
CA VAL A 41 13.57 3.28 -1.86
C VAL A 41 12.71 3.28 -0.59
N VAL A 42 11.40 3.16 -0.82
CA VAL A 42 10.37 2.90 0.18
C VAL A 42 9.90 1.45 0.00
N HIS A 43 9.64 0.77 1.11
CA HIS A 43 9.15 -0.60 1.12
C HIS A 43 7.77 -0.66 1.77
N LEU A 44 6.84 -1.37 1.11
CA LEU A 44 5.54 -1.73 1.65
C LEU A 44 5.43 -3.25 1.69
N GLU A 45 5.13 -3.78 2.86
CA GLU A 45 4.87 -5.20 3.05
C GLU A 45 3.40 -5.41 3.37
N PHE A 46 2.68 -6.09 2.49
CA PHE A 46 1.26 -6.40 2.61
C PHE A 46 1.08 -7.82 3.14
N ARG A 47 0.23 -7.97 4.16
CA ARG A 47 -0.15 -9.23 4.79
C ARG A 47 -1.66 -9.31 4.94
N SER A 48 -2.25 -10.43 4.57
CA SER A 48 -3.68 -10.65 4.59
C SER A 48 -3.96 -12.13 4.80
N ASP A 49 -4.97 -12.45 5.61
CA ASP A 49 -5.48 -13.83 5.73
C ASP A 49 -6.22 -14.26 4.46
N SER A 50 -6.70 -13.30 3.68
CA SER A 50 -7.26 -13.56 2.36
C SER A 50 -6.18 -13.54 1.29
N ASN A 51 -6.36 -14.36 0.26
CA ASN A 51 -5.48 -14.39 -0.92
C ASN A 51 -5.74 -13.23 -1.89
N ILE A 52 -6.25 -12.09 -1.41
CA ILE A 52 -6.62 -10.98 -2.29
C ILE A 52 -5.40 -10.29 -2.90
N ILE A 53 -4.37 -10.02 -2.11
CA ILE A 53 -3.16 -9.30 -2.55
C ILE A 53 -2.16 -10.22 -3.28
N SER A 54 -2.12 -11.50 -2.88
CA SER A 54 -1.31 -12.55 -3.49
C SER A 54 -1.89 -13.92 -3.17
N SER A 55 -1.44 -14.96 -3.89
CA SER A 55 -1.84 -16.35 -3.64
C SER A 55 -1.48 -16.90 -2.25
N THR A 56 -0.57 -16.25 -1.53
CA THR A 56 -0.10 -16.65 -0.20
C THR A 56 -0.56 -15.69 0.90
N GLY A 57 -1.29 -14.63 0.57
CA GLY A 57 -1.65 -13.56 1.50
C GLY A 57 -0.49 -12.61 1.84
N TYR A 58 0.72 -12.84 1.29
CA TYR A 58 1.90 -12.02 1.51
C TYR A 58 2.41 -11.39 0.22
N ARG A 59 2.71 -10.08 0.23
CA ARG A 59 3.37 -9.40 -0.91
C ARG A 59 4.26 -8.26 -0.46
N SER A 60 5.49 -8.21 -0.98
CA SER A 60 6.37 -7.05 -0.85
C SER A 60 6.29 -6.16 -2.10
N HIS A 61 6.30 -4.84 -1.90
CA HIS A 61 6.29 -3.84 -2.95
C HIS A 61 7.29 -2.72 -2.66
N PHE A 62 8.01 -2.25 -3.68
CA PHE A 62 9.04 -1.22 -3.55
C PHE A 62 8.74 -0.03 -4.46
N LEU A 63 8.94 1.17 -3.93
CA LEU A 63 8.80 2.42 -4.68
C LEU A 63 10.11 3.20 -4.60
N PHE A 64 10.48 3.90 -5.67
CA PHE A 64 11.50 4.94 -5.54
C PHE A 64 10.93 6.09 -4.70
N SER A 65 11.67 6.56 -3.71
CA SER A 65 11.23 7.68 -2.85
C SER A 65 10.93 8.96 -3.64
N ALA A 66 11.53 9.11 -4.83
CA ALA A 66 11.24 10.19 -5.76
C ALA A 66 9.76 10.25 -6.15
N PHE A 67 9.06 9.11 -6.20
CA PHE A 67 7.61 9.04 -6.46
C PHE A 67 6.81 9.85 -5.43
N LEU A 68 7.25 9.87 -4.17
CA LEU A 68 6.56 10.56 -3.08
C LEU A 68 6.66 12.08 -3.15
N LYS A 69 7.54 12.62 -4.01
CA LYS A 69 7.70 14.07 -4.19
C LYS A 69 6.48 14.69 -4.84
N ASP A 70 5.86 13.95 -5.76
CA ASP A 70 4.80 14.45 -6.64
C ASP A 70 3.53 13.58 -6.57
N CYS A 71 3.47 12.62 -5.65
CA CYS A 71 2.27 11.80 -5.48
C CYS A 71 1.13 12.63 -4.86
N GLY A 72 -0.09 12.44 -5.37
CA GLY A 72 -1.28 13.18 -4.94
C GLY A 72 -1.99 12.64 -3.70
N TYR A 73 -1.40 11.66 -3.00
CA TYR A 73 -2.01 11.02 -1.84
C TYR A 73 -1.93 11.93 -0.60
N ALA A 74 -3.02 12.03 0.15
CA ALA A 74 -3.10 12.82 1.38
C ALA A 74 -2.50 12.10 2.60
N SER A 75 -2.32 10.78 2.53
CA SER A 75 -1.76 9.96 3.62
C SER A 75 -1.05 8.69 3.11
N ILE A 76 -0.25 8.06 3.98
CA ILE A 76 0.33 6.72 3.70
C ILE A 76 -0.78 5.67 3.57
N GLU A 77 -1.87 5.80 4.33
CA GLU A 77 -3.03 4.91 4.23
C GLU A 77 -3.67 4.95 2.85
N GLU A 78 -3.90 6.14 2.29
CA GLU A 78 -4.47 6.29 0.96
C GLU A 78 -3.57 5.68 -0.13
N LEU A 79 -2.25 5.92 -0.03
CA LEU A 79 -1.24 5.28 -0.88
C LEU A 79 -1.30 3.75 -0.75
N ALA A 80 -1.38 3.23 0.48
CA ALA A 80 -1.40 1.79 0.76
C ALA A 80 -2.69 1.12 0.24
N VAL A 81 -3.85 1.78 0.36
CA VAL A 81 -5.12 1.31 -0.21
C VAL A 81 -5.05 1.27 -1.73
N SER A 82 -4.62 2.36 -2.37
CA SER A 82 -4.47 2.45 -3.83
C SER A 82 -3.55 1.35 -4.37
N LEU A 83 -2.41 1.14 -3.73
CA LEU A 83 -1.49 0.05 -4.07
C LEU A 83 -2.12 -1.32 -3.80
N GLY A 84 -2.75 -1.52 -2.65
CA GLY A 84 -3.41 -2.77 -2.30
C GLY A 84 -4.45 -3.18 -3.35
N GLU A 85 -5.28 -2.24 -3.80
CA GLU A 85 -6.24 -2.49 -4.88
C GLU A 85 -5.58 -2.82 -6.21
N HIS A 86 -4.50 -2.11 -6.56
CA HIS A 86 -3.74 -2.41 -7.76
C HIS A 86 -3.16 -3.84 -7.71
N LEU A 87 -2.53 -4.21 -6.59
CA LEU A 87 -1.97 -5.54 -6.38
C LEU A 87 -3.06 -6.63 -6.39
N ALA A 88 -4.24 -6.35 -5.85
CA ALA A 88 -5.38 -7.26 -5.91
C ALA A 88 -5.85 -7.52 -7.34
N ARG A 89 -5.97 -6.47 -8.16
CA ARG A 89 -6.31 -6.60 -9.58
C ARG A 89 -5.25 -7.38 -10.36
N GLU A 90 -3.97 -7.12 -10.09
CA GLU A 90 -2.87 -7.91 -10.67
C GLU A 90 -2.92 -9.38 -10.26
N ASN A 91 -3.39 -9.67 -9.04
CA ASN A 91 -3.61 -11.02 -8.53
C ASN A 91 -4.94 -11.65 -9.02
N GLY A 92 -5.61 -11.02 -9.98
CA GLY A 92 -6.81 -11.54 -10.64
C GLY A 92 -8.13 -11.20 -9.95
N TYR A 93 -8.10 -10.38 -8.89
CA TYR A 93 -9.34 -9.94 -8.24
C TYR A 93 -10.10 -8.96 -9.15
N SER A 94 -11.36 -9.29 -9.42
CA SER A 94 -12.28 -8.41 -10.15
C SER A 94 -13.31 -7.85 -9.16
N PRO A 95 -13.25 -6.55 -8.82
CA PRO A 95 -14.21 -5.97 -7.89
C PRO A 95 -15.63 -6.03 -8.47
N PRO A 96 -16.65 -6.26 -7.63
CA PRO A 96 -18.04 -6.22 -8.09
C PRO A 96 -18.35 -4.83 -8.67
N GLN A 97 -19.09 -4.80 -9.80
CA GLN A 97 -19.50 -3.55 -10.42
C GLN A 97 -20.46 -2.79 -9.47
N PRO A 98 -20.42 -1.44 -9.43
CA PRO A 98 -21.25 -0.62 -8.53
C PRO A 98 -22.77 -0.77 -8.65
N GLU A 99 -23.30 -1.61 -9.55
CA GLU A 99 -24.73 -1.64 -9.92
C GLU A 99 -25.49 -2.93 -9.55
N GLN A 100 -25.01 -3.76 -8.61
CA GLN A 100 -25.76 -4.93 -8.15
C GLN A 100 -26.08 -4.93 -6.65
N GLN A 101 -26.17 -3.75 -6.04
CA GLN A 101 -26.90 -3.62 -4.79
C GLN A 101 -28.39 -3.55 -5.12
N LEU A 102 -29.02 -4.72 -5.31
CA LEU A 102 -30.48 -4.85 -5.34
C LEU A 102 -31.03 -4.22 -4.05
N SER A 103 -31.68 -3.06 -4.18
CA SER A 103 -32.48 -2.47 -3.13
C SER A 103 -33.64 -3.43 -2.84
N LEU A 104 -33.51 -4.23 -1.78
CA LEU A 104 -34.59 -5.06 -1.24
C LEU A 104 -35.26 -4.34 -0.06
N PHE A 105 -35.72 -3.10 -0.26
CA PHE A 105 -36.68 -2.43 0.62
C PHE A 105 -37.50 -1.43 -0.19
#